data_AF-A0A938H6Y9-F1
#
_entry.id   AF-A0A938H6Y9-F1
#
_cell.length_a   1.000
_cell.length_b   1.000
_cell.length_c   1.000
_cell.angle_alpha   90.00
_cell.angle_beta   90.00
_cell.angle_gamma   90.00
#
_symmetry.space_group_name_H-M   'P 1'
#
loop_
_entity.id
_entity.type
_entity.pdbx_description
1 polymer ?
#
loop_
_entity_poly.entity_id
_entity_poly.type
_entity_poly.pdbx_seq_one_letter_code
_entity_poly.pdbx_strand_id
1 'polypeptide(L)' 'MRRRGDEPGAGQPRTIGEVLPEALAAAGLTEAVARAQAMAAWPTAVGARIAAVTEPRILTEDGTLVVGVRTHAWMTE' A
#
# COMPACT_ATOMS: atom_id res chain seq x y z
N MET A 1 -6.20 -50.65 -3.73
CA MET A 1 -6.19 -49.27 -4.24
C MET A 1 -6.37 -48.32 -3.05
N ARG A 2 -5.32 -47.65 -2.58
CA ARG A 2 -5.45 -46.67 -1.49
C ARG A 2 -5.86 -45.32 -2.08
N ARG A 3 -6.95 -44.72 -1.58
CA ARG A 3 -7.30 -43.33 -1.91
C ARG A 3 -6.19 -42.42 -1.38
N ARG A 4 -5.49 -41.76 -2.29
CA ARG A 4 -4.64 -40.60 -2.00
C ARG A 4 -5.59 -39.44 -1.72
N GLY A 5 -5.89 -39.16 -0.46
CA GLY A 5 -6.84 -38.10 -0.10
C GLY A 5 -6.94 -37.83 1.41
N ASP A 6 -5.88 -38.13 2.17
CA ASP A 6 -5.85 -37.91 3.62
C ASP A 6 -4.56 -37.17 4.00
N GLU A 7 -4.35 -36.01 3.38
CA GLU A 7 -3.42 -35.00 3.92
C GLU A 7 -4.27 -33.92 4.60
N PRO A 8 -4.15 -33.73 5.92
CA PRO A 8 -4.91 -32.69 6.61
C PRO A 8 -4.43 -31.31 6.14
N GLY A 9 -5.20 -30.68 5.26
CA GLY A 9 -4.99 -29.29 4.79
C GLY A 9 -5.15 -29.06 3.30
N ALA A 10 -5.10 -30.10 2.46
CA ALA A 10 -5.18 -29.97 1.00
C ALA A 10 -6.65 -29.99 0.52
N GLY A 11 -7.43 -28.93 0.78
CA GLY A 11 -8.77 -28.83 0.17
C GLY A 11 -9.78 -27.87 0.78
N GLN A 12 -9.45 -27.12 1.84
CA GLN A 12 -10.39 -26.17 2.40
C GLN A 12 -10.31 -24.83 1.64
N PRO A 13 -11.45 -24.26 1.18
CA PRO A 13 -11.45 -22.95 0.53
C PRO A 13 -10.88 -21.90 1.46
N ARG A 14 -9.88 -21.17 0.98
CA ARG A 14 -9.28 -20.03 1.68
C ARG A 14 -9.95 -18.75 1.24
N THR A 15 -10.10 -17.81 2.16
CA THR A 15 -10.62 -16.48 1.86
C THR A 15 -9.58 -15.63 1.13
N ILE A 16 -10.04 -14.61 0.41
CA ILE A 16 -9.14 -13.65 -0.26
C ILE A 16 -8.24 -12.96 0.76
N GLY A 17 -8.76 -12.63 1.95
CA GLY A 17 -7.98 -11.99 3.01
C GLY A 17 -6.82 -12.85 3.50
N GLU A 18 -6.95 -14.18 3.47
CA GLU A 18 -5.88 -15.10 3.85
C GLU A 18 -4.83 -15.28 2.73
N VAL A 19 -5.26 -15.26 1.46
CA VAL A 19 -4.37 -15.57 0.32
C VAL A 19 -3.66 -14.33 -0.21
N LEU A 20 -4.28 -13.16 -0.14
CA LEU A 20 -3.75 -11.93 -0.73
C LEU A 20 -2.40 -11.51 -0.11
N PRO A 21 -2.18 -11.54 1.22
CA PRO A 21 -0.88 -11.19 1.80
C PRO A 21 0.23 -12.12 1.33
N GLU A 22 -0.04 -13.42 1.24
CA GLU A 22 0.93 -14.42 0.74
C GLU A 22 1.27 -14.18 -0.73
N ALA A 23 0.26 -13.91 -1.56
CA ALA A 23 0.46 -13.61 -2.98
C ALA A 23 1.28 -12.33 -3.20
N LEU A 24 1.00 -11.27 -2.42
CA LEU A 24 1.77 -10.02 -2.48
C LEU A 24 3.22 -10.23 -2.03
N ALA A 25 3.45 -11.02 -0.99
CA ALA A 25 4.79 -11.36 -0.53
C ALA A 25 5.56 -12.19 -1.57
N ALA A 26 4.92 -13.20 -2.16
CA ALA A 26 5.51 -14.03 -3.22
C ALA A 26 5.87 -13.22 -4.47
N ALA A 27 5.12 -12.17 -4.78
CA ALA A 27 5.38 -11.25 -5.88
C ALA A 27 6.41 -10.13 -5.54
N GLY A 28 6.89 -10.06 -4.30
CA GLY A 28 7.78 -8.98 -3.85
C GLY A 28 7.11 -7.60 -3.78
N LEU A 29 5.78 -7.55 -3.68
CA LEU A 29 4.99 -6.32 -3.75
C LEU A 29 4.60 -5.76 -2.38
N THR A 30 4.88 -6.45 -1.27
CA THR A 30 4.52 -6.02 0.09
C THR A 30 4.92 -4.57 0.36
N GLU A 31 6.19 -4.23 0.10
CA GLU A 31 6.71 -2.87 0.32
C GLU A 31 6.11 -1.85 -0.64
N ALA A 32 5.89 -2.22 -1.91
CA ALA A 32 5.27 -1.33 -2.88
C ALA A 32 3.82 -0.98 -2.49
N VAL A 33 3.06 -1.97 -2.00
CA VAL A 33 1.70 -1.77 -1.51
C VAL A 33 1.71 -0.93 -0.23
N ALA A 34 2.61 -1.21 0.72
CA ALA A 34 2.75 -0.41 1.93
C ALA A 34 3.03 1.07 1.61
N ARG A 35 3.95 1.34 0.67
CA ARG A 35 4.22 2.71 0.21
C ARG A 35 3.00 3.36 -0.44
N ALA A 36 2.27 2.64 -1.29
CA ALA A 36 1.06 3.15 -1.91
C ALA A 36 -0.03 3.49 -0.87
N GLN A 37 -0.18 2.66 0.17
CA GLN A 37 -1.09 2.92 1.29
C GLN A 37 -0.68 4.19 2.07
N ALA A 38 0.61 4.38 2.33
CA ALA A 38 1.11 5.58 2.99
C ALA A 38 0.82 6.85 2.17
N MET A 39 1.02 6.80 0.84
CA MET A 39 0.66 7.89 -0.06
C MET A 39 -0.84 8.19 -0.05
N ALA A 40 -1.68 7.15 -0.05
CA ALA A 40 -3.14 7.29 0.03
C ALA A 40 -3.61 7.87 1.38
N ALA A 41 -2.87 7.62 2.46
CA ALA A 41 -3.18 8.15 3.80
C ALA A 41 -2.82 9.63 3.97
N TRP A 42 -2.14 10.26 3.01
CA TRP A 42 -1.70 11.66 3.09
C TRP A 42 -2.80 12.64 3.53
N PRO A 43 -4.02 12.64 2.95
CA PRO A 43 -5.05 13.60 3.34
C PRO A 43 -5.46 13.50 4.82
N THR A 44 -5.44 12.28 5.36
CA THR A 44 -5.70 12.03 6.79
C THR A 44 -4.56 12.55 7.66
N ALA A 45 -3.31 12.40 7.22
CA ALA A 45 -2.14 12.82 7.97
C ALA A 45 -1.99 14.35 8.07
N VAL A 46 -2.24 15.08 6.98
CA VAL A 46 -2.04 16.54 6.93
C VAL A 46 -3.32 17.37 7.05
N GLY A 47 -4.48 16.72 6.95
CA GLY A 47 -5.79 17.37 6.98
C GLY A 47 -6.16 18.07 5.67
N ALA A 48 -7.44 18.43 5.58
CA ALA A 48 -8.08 18.86 4.33
C ALA A 48 -7.44 20.10 3.67
N ARG A 49 -6.98 21.09 4.46
CA ARG A 49 -6.42 22.33 3.90
C ARG A 49 -5.10 22.10 3.15
N ILE A 50 -4.20 21.30 3.73
CA ILE A 50 -2.92 20.98 3.09
C ILE A 50 -3.15 20.03 1.93
N ALA A 51 -3.99 19.00 2.12
CA ALA A 51 -4.34 18.04 1.07
C ALA A 51 -4.98 18.71 -0.17
N ALA A 52 -5.74 19.79 0.01
CA ALA A 52 -6.39 20.51 -1.08
C ALA A 52 -5.40 21.18 -2.07
N VAL A 53 -4.18 21.47 -1.62
CA VAL A 53 -3.16 22.16 -2.44
C VAL A 53 -1.93 21.28 -2.71
N THR A 54 -1.90 20.04 -2.22
CA THR A 54 -0.75 19.16 -2.32
C THR A 54 -1.09 17.81 -2.94
N GLU A 55 -0.13 17.22 -3.66
CA GLU A 55 -0.26 15.92 -4.30
C GLU A 55 0.96 15.05 -3.96
N PRO A 56 0.80 13.91 -3.27
CA PRO A 56 1.86 12.92 -3.07
C PRO A 56 2.39 12.42 -4.42
N ARG A 57 3.71 12.47 -4.64
CA ARG A 57 4.31 12.06 -5.92
C ARG A 57 5.10 10.77 -5.81
N ILE A 58 6.05 10.73 -4.88
CA ILE A 58 6.99 9.62 -4.74
C ILE A 58 7.30 9.43 -3.25
N LEU A 59 7.18 8.21 -2.75
CA LEU A 59 7.73 7.80 -1.46
C LEU A 59 9.00 7.00 -1.71
N THR A 60 10.13 7.54 -1.29
CA THR A 60 11.45 6.93 -1.44
C THR A 60 11.67 5.81 -0.42
N GLU A 61 12.71 5.00 -0.64
CA GLU A 61 13.02 3.84 0.22
C GLU A 61 13.45 4.24 1.64
N ASP A 62 14.05 5.44 1.80
CA ASP A 62 14.39 6.03 3.10
C ASP A 62 13.18 6.63 3.84
N GLY A 63 11.98 6.54 3.27
CA GLY A 63 10.74 6.99 3.89
C GLY A 63 10.40 8.47 3.64
N THR A 64 11.09 9.13 2.71
CA THR A 64 10.82 10.53 2.36
C THR A 64 9.70 10.62 1.33
N LEU A 65 8.60 11.31 1.68
CA LEU A 65 7.52 11.59 0.74
C LEU A 65 7.74 12.93 0.03
N VAL A 66 7.98 12.87 -1.28
CA VAL A 66 8.01 14.05 -2.15
C VAL A 66 6.59 14.45 -2.52
N VAL A 67 6.25 15.72 -2.26
CA VAL A 67 4.91 16.27 -2.44
C VAL A 67 4.97 17.46 -3.39
N GLY A 68 4.16 17.43 -4.44
CA GLY A 68 3.97 18.58 -5.33
C GLY A 68 2.96 19.55 -4.74
N VAL A 69 3.21 20.86 -4.86
CA VAL A 69 2.27 21.90 -4.39
C VAL A 69 1.72 22.67 -5.58
N ARG A 70 0.38 22.76 -5.67
CA ARG A 70 -0.34 23.37 -6.81
C ARG A 70 -0.30 24.89 -6.81
N THR A 71 -0.25 25.51 -5.64
CA THR A 71 -0.35 26.97 -5.50
C THR A 71 0.88 27.52 -4.79
N HIS A 72 1.58 28.41 -5.47
CA HIS A 72 2.79 29.13 -5.03
C HIS A 72 2.57 30.12 -3.86
N ALA A 73 1.46 30.05 -3.12
CA ALA A 73 1.12 31.05 -2.10
C ALA A 73 2.16 31.18 -0.97
N TRP A 74 3.05 30.18 -0.82
CA TRP A 74 4.16 30.16 0.13
C TRP A 74 5.54 30.32 -0.53
N MET A 75 5.62 30.35 -1.87
CA MET A 75 6.87 30.46 -2.64
C MET A 75 7.18 31.93 -2.97
N THR A 76 6.87 32.82 -2.02
CA THR A 76 7.24 34.23 -2.06
C THR A 76 8.01 34.51 -0.78
N GLU A 77 9.33 34.34 -0.86
CA GLU A 77 10.28 34.96 0.06
C GLU A 77 11.28 35.77 -0.75
#